data_AF-A0A962XY03-F1
#
_entry.id   AF-A0A962XY03-F1
#
_cell.length_a   1.000
_cell.length_b   1.000
_cell.length_c   1.000
_cell.angle_alpha   90.00
_cell.angle_beta   90.00
_cell.angle_gamma   90.00
#
_symmetry.space_group_name_H-M   'P 1'
#
loop_
_entity.id
_entity.type
_entity.pdbx_description
1 polymer ?
#
loop_
_entity_poly.entity_id
_entity_poly.type
_entity_poly.pdbx_seq_one_letter_code
_entity_poly.pdbx_strand_id
1 'polypeptide(L)'
;TSLSLEDVAQGVNPIITGWINYYSAYNRSALYPVLRHIDYHLVKWVKRKYKKKGRYVAQAIAWLGKVAHHQTELFAHWRFGVRFPAG
;
A
#
# COMPACT_ATOMS: atom_id res chain seq x y z
N THR A 1 -9.53 -16.93 6.21
CA THR A 1 -8.46 -16.98 5.21
C THR A 1 -7.19 -16.44 5.84
N SER A 2 -6.12 -17.23 5.87
CA SER A 2 -4.83 -16.91 6.50
C SER A 2 -3.91 -16.00 5.68
N LEU A 3 -4.45 -15.28 4.68
CA LEU A 3 -3.67 -14.43 3.79
C LEU A 3 -2.98 -13.30 4.58
N SER A 4 -1.65 -13.33 4.69
CA SER A 4 -0.80 -12.33 5.37
C SER A 4 -0.70 -11.03 4.54
N LEU A 5 -0.05 -9.99 5.09
CA LEU A 5 0.16 -8.76 4.31
C LEU A 5 1.29 -8.97 3.29
N GLU A 6 2.23 -9.82 3.65
CA GLU A 6 3.36 -10.30 2.87
C GLU A 6 2.88 -11.10 1.64
N ASP A 7 1.87 -11.96 1.81
CA ASP A 7 1.26 -12.70 0.68
C ASP A 7 0.60 -11.75 -0.32
N VAL A 8 -0.07 -10.70 0.18
CA VAL A 8 -0.66 -9.65 -0.67
C VAL A 8 0.45 -8.91 -1.42
N ALA A 9 1.52 -8.53 -0.71
CA ALA A 9 2.65 -7.85 -1.32
C ALA A 9 3.30 -8.71 -2.41
N GLN A 10 3.53 -10.00 -2.17
CA GLN A 10 4.13 -10.92 -3.14
C GLN A 10 3.33 -10.98 -4.45
N GLY A 11 2.00 -11.00 -4.37
CA GLY A 11 1.14 -11.05 -5.56
C GLY A 11 1.06 -9.74 -6.34
N VAL A 12 1.13 -8.60 -5.66
CA VAL A 12 0.85 -7.28 -6.27
C VAL A 12 2.14 -6.54 -6.66
N ASN A 13 3.27 -6.80 -5.99
CA ASN A 13 4.54 -6.12 -6.25
C ASN A 13 5.04 -6.20 -7.70
N PRO A 14 4.96 -7.34 -8.41
CA PRO A 14 5.36 -7.40 -9.82
C PRO A 14 4.56 -6.43 -10.71
N ILE A 15 3.25 -6.29 -10.45
CA ILE A 15 2.35 -5.41 -11.21
C ILE A 15 2.70 -3.95 -10.93
N ILE A 16 2.85 -3.58 -9.66
CA ILE A 16 3.22 -2.23 -9.23
C ILE A 16 4.57 -1.83 -9.83
N THR A 17 5.54 -2.75 -9.79
CA THR A 17 6.89 -2.52 -10.35
C THR A 17 6.81 -2.25 -11.86
N GLY A 18 5.99 -2.99 -12.60
CA GLY A 18 5.74 -2.72 -14.02
C GLY A 18 5.17 -1.31 -14.27
N TRP A 19 4.19 -0.88 -13.49
CA TRP A 19 3.64 0.47 -13.60
C TRP A 19 4.65 1.55 -13.23
N ILE A 20 5.44 1.35 -12.18
CA ILE A 20 6.51 2.29 -11.81
C ILE A 20 7.52 2.39 -12.95
N ASN A 21 8.01 1.26 -13.48
CA ASN A 21 9.00 1.25 -14.54
C ASN A 21 8.49 1.94 -15.81
N TYR A 22 7.23 1.70 -16.19
CA TYR A 22 6.63 2.30 -17.36
C TYR A 22 6.31 3.79 -17.16
N TYR A 23 5.54 4.14 -16.12
CA TYR A 23 5.02 5.51 -15.99
C TYR A 23 6.01 6.48 -15.34
N SER A 24 7.01 6.02 -14.57
CA SER A 24 7.94 6.95 -13.88
C SER A 24 8.86 7.73 -14.83
N ALA A 25 9.12 7.20 -16.03
CA ALA A 25 9.93 7.83 -17.06
C ALA A 25 9.15 8.86 -17.89
N TYR A 26 7.86 8.62 -18.13
CA TYR A 26 7.07 9.41 -19.09
C TYR A 26 5.97 10.26 -18.44
N ASN A 27 5.38 9.81 -17.33
CA ASN A 27 4.26 10.51 -16.71
C ASN A 27 4.13 10.20 -15.21
N ARG A 28 4.95 10.86 -14.40
CA ARG A 28 4.92 10.70 -12.93
C ARG A 28 3.60 11.16 -12.32
N SER A 29 3.00 12.23 -12.81
CA SER A 29 1.77 12.78 -12.22
C SER A 29 0.58 11.82 -12.38
N ALA A 30 0.51 11.05 -13.48
CA ALA A 30 -0.50 10.00 -13.65
C ALA A 30 -0.24 8.76 -12.77
N LEU A 31 1.02 8.49 -12.40
CA LEU A 31 1.39 7.35 -11.56
C LEU A 31 0.95 7.52 -10.10
N TYR A 32 1.14 8.71 -9.50
CA TYR A 32 0.85 8.94 -8.08
C TYR A 32 -0.60 8.60 -7.67
N PRO A 33 -1.66 8.99 -8.41
CA PRO A 33 -3.04 8.61 -8.11
C PRO A 33 -3.25 7.09 -8.11
N VAL A 34 -2.64 6.37 -9.06
CA VAL A 34 -2.75 4.90 -9.18
C VAL A 34 -2.13 4.23 -7.96
N LEU A 35 -0.92 4.64 -7.58
CA LEU A 35 -0.24 4.12 -6.39
C LEU A 35 -1.00 4.43 -5.09
N ARG A 36 -1.59 5.63 -4.98
CA ARG A 36 -2.47 5.96 -3.84
C ARG A 36 -3.76 5.14 -3.82
N HIS A 37 -4.28 4.73 -4.97
CA HIS A 37 -5.46 3.88 -5.05
C HIS A 37 -5.17 2.48 -4.48
N ILE A 38 -3.96 1.95 -4.71
CA ILE A 38 -3.51 0.68 -4.10
C ILE A 38 -3.54 0.78 -2.57
N ASP A 39 -3.01 1.86 -2.00
CA ASP A 39 -3.05 2.11 -0.55
C ASP A 39 -4.49 2.14 0.00
N TYR A 40 -5.45 2.70 -0.74
CA TYR A 40 -6.86 2.67 -0.37
C TYR A 40 -7.46 1.25 -0.39
N HIS A 41 -7.04 0.40 -1.34
CA HIS A 41 -7.41 -1.02 -1.33
C HIS A 41 -6.80 -1.77 -0.15
N LEU A 42 -5.55 -1.46 0.24
CA LEU A 42 -4.94 -2.03 1.44
C LEU A 42 -5.71 -1.62 2.69
N VAL A 43 -6.18 -0.36 2.79
CA VAL A 43 -7.06 0.09 3.88
C VAL A 43 -8.33 -0.76 3.93
N LYS A 44 -9.01 -0.95 2.79
CA LYS A 44 -10.21 -1.81 2.73
C LYS A 44 -9.92 -3.25 3.16
N TRP A 45 -8.78 -3.80 2.76
CA TRP A 45 -8.34 -5.13 3.17
C TRP A 45 -8.09 -5.22 4.68
N VAL A 46 -7.38 -4.25 5.26
CA VAL A 46 -7.12 -4.16 6.70
C VAL A 46 -8.42 -4.09 7.49
N LYS A 47 -9.38 -3.26 7.05
CA LYS A 47 -10.71 -3.16 7.67
C LYS A 47 -11.46 -4.49 7.67
N ARG A 48 -11.34 -5.26 6.58
CA ARG A 48 -12.00 -6.57 6.46
C ARG A 48 -11.33 -7.62 7.35
N LYS A 49 -9.99 -7.68 7.33
CA LYS A 49 -9.17 -8.68 8.04
C LYS A 49 -9.09 -8.44 9.55
N TYR A 50 -8.80 -7.21 9.97
CA TYR A 50 -8.57 -6.86 11.37
C TYR A 50 -9.73 -6.08 11.95
N LYS A 51 -10.72 -6.77 12.52
CA LYS A 51 -11.94 -6.12 13.06
C LYS A 51 -11.68 -5.07 14.15
N LYS A 52 -10.61 -5.24 14.95
CA LYS A 52 -10.20 -4.24 15.96
C LYS A 52 -9.39 -3.09 15.34
N LYS A 53 -8.28 -3.40 14.66
CA LYS A 53 -7.35 -2.40 14.08
C LYS A 53 -7.94 -1.62 12.90
N GLY A 54 -8.92 -2.20 12.21
CA GLY A 54 -9.59 -1.62 11.05
C GLY A 54 -11.05 -1.25 11.32
N ARG A 55 -11.45 -1.07 12.59
CA ARG A 55 -12.81 -0.62 12.94
C ARG A 55 -13.13 0.71 12.28
N TYR A 56 -12.18 1.64 12.28
CA TYR A 56 -12.29 2.95 11.66
C TYR A 56 -11.26 3.12 10.54
N VAL A 57 -11.63 3.90 9.52
CA VAL A 57 -10.75 4.18 8.37
C VAL A 57 -9.44 4.83 8.85
N ALA A 58 -9.53 5.82 9.73
CA ALA A 58 -8.36 6.49 10.30
C ALA A 58 -7.42 5.51 11.03
N GLN A 59 -7.95 4.53 11.77
CA GLN A 59 -7.13 3.53 12.45
C GLN A 59 -6.44 2.58 11.47
N ALA A 60 -7.13 2.18 10.40
CA ALA A 60 -6.54 1.36 9.34
C ALA A 60 -5.43 2.11 8.60
N ILE A 61 -5.63 3.41 8.32
CA ILE A 61 -4.63 4.30 7.71
C ILE A 61 -3.42 4.44 8.65
N ALA A 62 -3.63 4.78 9.92
CA ALA A 62 -2.56 4.93 10.89
C ALA A 62 -1.77 3.63 11.09
N TRP A 63 -2.47 2.48 11.13
CA TRP A 63 -1.83 1.18 11.21
C TRP A 63 -0.98 0.89 9.96
N LEU A 64 -1.53 1.10 8.76
CA LEU A 64 -0.78 0.94 7.51
C LEU A 64 0.39 1.90 7.40
N GLY A 65 0.23 3.15 7.82
CA GLY A 65 1.32 4.14 7.88
C GLY A 65 2.46 3.64 8.76
N LYS A 66 2.17 3.20 9.98
CA LYS A 66 3.20 2.60 10.85
C LYS A 66 3.90 1.41 10.19
N VAL A 67 3.13 0.49 9.59
CA VAL A 67 3.72 -0.66 8.88
C VAL A 67 4.58 -0.22 7.70
N ALA A 68 4.11 0.71 6.88
CA ALA A 68 4.82 1.21 5.71
C ALA A 68 6.12 1.95 6.07
N HIS A 69 6.17 2.57 7.26
CA HIS A 69 7.39 3.20 7.77
C HIS A 69 8.36 2.20 8.39
N HIS A 70 7.89 1.14 9.03
CA HIS A 70 8.74 0.07 9.57
C HIS A 70 9.25 -0.91 8.51
N GLN A 71 8.45 -1.16 7.47
CA GLN A 71 8.71 -2.12 6.40
C GLN A 71 8.54 -1.45 5.04
N THR A 72 9.38 -0.44 4.76
CA THR A 72 9.30 0.37 3.54
C THR A 72 9.43 -0.45 2.26
N GLU A 73 10.15 -1.58 2.32
CA GLU A 73 10.40 -2.48 1.20
C GLU A 73 9.25 -3.46 0.92
N LEU A 74 8.23 -3.52 1.80
CA LEU A 74 7.17 -4.51 1.68
C LEU A 74 6.36 -4.33 0.39
N PHE A 75 6.05 -3.09 0.03
CA PHE A 75 5.40 -2.78 -1.25
C PHE A 75 6.28 -1.89 -2.13
N ALA A 76 6.30 -2.19 -3.43
CA ALA A 76 7.12 -1.44 -4.38
C ALA A 76 6.79 0.06 -4.41
N HIS A 77 5.52 0.45 -4.24
CA HIS A 77 5.12 1.87 -4.21
C HIS A 77 5.50 2.58 -2.90
N TRP A 78 5.59 1.85 -1.78
CA TRP A 78 6.08 2.40 -0.51
C TRP A 78 7.55 2.75 -0.58
N ARG A 79 8.35 1.91 -1.24
CA ARG A 79 9.75 2.19 -1.56
C ARG A 79 9.90 3.35 -2.54
N PHE A 80 9.00 3.46 -3.51
CA PHE A 80 8.94 4.59 -4.43
C PHE A 80 8.57 5.93 -3.74
N GLY A 81 8.06 5.87 -2.51
CA GLY A 81 7.74 7.05 -1.68
C GLY A 81 6.25 7.37 -1.63
N VAL A 82 5.38 6.56 -2.23
CA VAL A 82 3.92 6.70 -2.08
C VAL A 82 3.47 5.80 -0.94
N ARG A 83 3.22 6.40 0.22
CA ARG A 83 2.72 5.72 1.41
C ARG A 83 1.97 6.69 2.33
N PHE A 84 1.16 6.16 3.24
CA PHE A 84 0.55 6.97 4.30
C PHE A 84 1.60 7.47 5.31
N PRO A 85 1.40 8.66 5.90
CA PRO A 85 2.24 9.12 7.01
C PRO A 85 2.09 8.21 8.23
N ALA A 86 3.14 8.14 9.07
CA ALA A 86 3.17 7.31 10.28
C ALA A 86 2.11 7.65 11.34
N GLY A 87 1.39 8.77 11.18
CA GLY A 87 0.47 9.32 12.16
C GLY A 87 1.15 10.24 13.16
#